data_AF-A0A552Q470-F1
#
_entry.id   AF-A0A552Q470-F1
#
_cell.length_a   1.000
_cell.length_b   1.000
_cell.length_c   1.000
_cell.angle_alpha   90.00
_cell.angle_beta   90.00
_cell.angle_gamma   90.00
#
_symmetry.space_group_name_H-M   'P 1'
#
loop_
_entity.id
_entity.type
_entity.pdbx_description
1 polymer ?
#
loop_
_entity_poly.entity_id
_entity_poly.type
_entity_poly.pdbx_seq_one_letter_code
_entity_poly.pdbx_strand_id
1 'polypeptide(L)'
;MAEIYIRSIELIQILKISSDELIKVENFFDSIPDDKWELSEGQDYKIVCQKTRLREYTPSGAYTIAKYLETTQKKSIFSALKEWILHTKRKIRQAFIKKKVLDNCSSLIRRNDQFFISRSDVVAIFGTRADYLRKMDEKARRLQSDPLTQGIDYEDFLDQGGLHYSISGIYKLARTLSESLTQKNRQEWCQEVGEVVKPQVDDIVKQIVQREKNIQKVMERVKKRDKETCQITTQKKNAINKLKIAAHHLYSRNEYPHLADVENNLITVSSEVHDQFHQEFMGGTNKPCTIDDLINFIHQYYPENSQVILWLEQQKIVLGNPQPITKRQRHVLYLPASRVQK
;
A
#
# COMPACT_ATOMS: atom_id res chain seq x y z
N MET A 1 20.73 1.64 9.13
CA MET A 1 19.74 0.61 8.76
C MET A 1 19.24 -0.01 10.04
N ALA A 2 17.98 -0.44 10.12
CA ALA A 2 17.51 -1.20 11.28
C ALA A 2 18.45 -2.41 11.49
N GLU A 3 18.83 -2.63 12.75
CA GLU A 3 19.69 -3.75 13.11
C GLU A 3 18.91 -5.06 12.95
N ILE A 4 19.48 -6.01 12.21
CA ILE A 4 18.82 -7.28 11.92
C ILE A 4 19.19 -8.23 13.05
N TYR A 5 18.19 -8.66 13.80
CA TYR A 5 18.34 -9.69 14.81
C TYR A 5 17.85 -11.04 14.27
N ILE A 6 18.59 -12.10 14.60
CA ILE A 6 18.30 -13.48 14.25
C ILE A 6 17.77 -14.16 15.51
N ARG A 7 16.53 -14.67 15.46
CA ARG A 7 15.94 -15.35 16.61
C ARG A 7 16.66 -16.67 16.85
N SER A 8 16.79 -17.09 18.10
CA SER A 8 17.40 -18.38 18.45
C SER A 8 16.83 -19.55 17.64
N ILE A 9 15.51 -19.60 17.44
CA ILE A 9 14.86 -20.65 16.62
C ILE A 9 15.26 -20.61 15.14
N GLU A 10 15.46 -19.42 14.58
CA GLU A 10 15.92 -19.26 13.20
C GLU A 10 17.38 -19.65 13.09
N LEU A 11 18.21 -19.28 14.07
CA LEU A 11 19.61 -19.65 14.11
C LEU A 11 19.79 -21.18 14.19
N ILE A 12 19.01 -21.87 15.03
CA ILE A 12 18.98 -23.33 15.13
C ILE A 12 18.68 -23.96 13.76
N GLN A 13 17.67 -23.46 13.05
CA GLN A 13 17.28 -23.96 11.73
C GLN A 13 18.36 -23.73 10.67
N ILE A 14 18.98 -22.54 10.67
CA ILE A 14 20.04 -22.18 9.71
C ILE A 14 21.28 -23.04 9.92
N LEU A 15 21.70 -23.18 11.17
CA LEU A 15 22.91 -23.94 11.55
C LEU A 15 22.68 -25.45 11.58
N LYS A 16 21.41 -25.89 11.43
CA LYS A 16 21.01 -27.31 11.49
C LYS A 16 21.50 -28.00 12.76
N ILE A 17 21.34 -27.32 13.89
CA ILE A 17 21.68 -27.81 15.23
C ILE A 17 20.41 -28.04 16.05
N SER A 18 20.49 -28.69 17.21
CA SER A 18 19.37 -28.76 18.14
C SER A 18 19.34 -27.54 19.08
N SER A 19 18.23 -27.33 19.78
CA SER A 19 18.14 -26.32 20.85
C SER A 19 19.17 -26.57 21.95
N ASP A 20 19.36 -27.82 22.34
CA ASP A 20 20.32 -28.19 23.38
C ASP A 20 21.76 -27.93 22.94
N GLU A 21 22.03 -28.12 21.66
CA GLU A 21 23.33 -27.82 21.07
C GLU A 21 23.61 -26.32 21.07
N LEU A 22 22.63 -25.48 20.71
CA LEU A 22 22.78 -24.03 20.81
C LEU A 22 23.01 -23.59 22.26
N ILE A 23 22.25 -24.12 23.23
CA ILE A 23 22.44 -23.82 24.65
C ILE A 23 23.84 -24.22 25.13
N LYS A 24 24.37 -25.38 24.69
CA LYS A 24 25.74 -25.79 25.02
C LYS A 24 26.78 -24.81 24.49
N VAL A 25 26.59 -24.31 23.26
CA VAL A 25 27.46 -23.30 22.67
C VAL A 25 27.38 -21.99 23.47
N GLU A 26 26.17 -21.51 23.77
CA GLU A 26 25.95 -20.30 24.58
C GLU A 26 26.64 -20.41 25.95
N ASN A 27 26.46 -21.54 26.65
CA ASN A 27 27.09 -21.79 27.94
C ASN A 27 28.62 -21.84 27.83
N PHE A 28 29.18 -22.34 26.73
CA PHE A 28 30.61 -22.31 26.47
C PHE A 28 31.12 -20.85 26.42
N PHE A 29 30.48 -20.00 25.62
CA PHE A 29 30.83 -18.58 25.52
C PHE A 29 30.69 -17.83 26.84
N ASP A 30 29.66 -18.13 27.64
CA ASP A 30 29.46 -17.49 28.95
C ASP A 30 30.47 -17.97 30.01
N SER A 31 31.12 -19.12 29.81
CA SER A 31 31.97 -19.77 30.83
C SER A 31 33.43 -19.31 30.85
N ILE A 32 33.93 -18.68 29.78
CA ILE A 32 35.34 -18.25 29.67
C ILE A 32 35.41 -16.79 29.19
N PRO A 33 35.60 -15.82 30.10
CA PRO A 33 35.62 -14.39 29.76
C PRO A 33 36.73 -13.95 28.79
N ASP A 34 37.82 -14.74 28.66
CA ASP A 34 39.03 -14.40 27.87
C ASP A 34 39.41 -15.49 26.83
N ASP A 35 38.47 -16.31 26.35
CA ASP A 35 38.78 -17.24 25.25
C ASP A 35 38.96 -16.47 23.92
N LYS A 36 39.59 -17.10 22.93
CA LYS A 36 39.74 -16.58 21.56
C LYS A 36 38.41 -16.29 20.85
N TRP A 37 37.29 -16.66 21.46
CA TRP A 37 35.94 -16.49 20.95
C TRP A 37 35.15 -15.59 21.89
N GLU A 38 34.86 -14.37 21.43
CA GLU A 38 34.09 -13.39 22.20
C GLU A 38 32.65 -13.30 21.65
N LEU A 39 31.66 -13.36 22.55
CA LEU A 39 30.25 -13.17 22.24
C LEU A 39 29.63 -12.31 23.33
N SER A 40 29.38 -11.04 23.04
CA SER A 40 29.00 -10.03 24.05
C SER A 40 27.56 -9.50 23.90
N GLU A 41 26.90 -9.26 25.03
CA GLU A 41 25.57 -8.65 25.05
C GLU A 41 25.62 -7.17 24.63
N GLY A 42 24.70 -6.74 23.77
CA GLY A 42 24.65 -5.39 23.20
C GLY A 42 25.43 -5.22 21.89
N GLN A 43 26.30 -6.17 21.54
CA GLN A 43 27.08 -6.17 20.30
C GLN A 43 26.79 -7.41 19.43
N ASP A 44 26.84 -8.61 20.03
CA ASP A 44 26.69 -9.86 19.30
C ASP A 44 25.31 -10.50 19.53
N TYR A 45 24.70 -10.23 20.67
CA TYR A 45 23.34 -10.64 20.98
C TYR A 45 22.66 -9.66 21.94
N LYS A 46 21.35 -9.82 22.10
CA LYS A 46 20.58 -9.18 23.18
C LYS A 46 19.72 -10.23 23.88
N ILE A 47 19.44 -10.02 25.16
CA ILE A 47 18.49 -10.87 25.91
C ILE A 47 17.08 -10.31 25.72
N VAL A 48 16.21 -11.10 25.11
CA VAL A 48 14.80 -10.71 24.84
C VAL A 48 13.89 -11.08 26.00
N CYS A 49 14.26 -12.06 26.81
CA CYS A 49 13.54 -12.47 28.01
C CYS A 49 14.52 -12.78 29.13
N GLN A 50 14.53 -11.96 30.20
CA GLN A 50 15.44 -12.13 31.33
C GLN A 50 15.22 -13.45 32.09
N LYS A 51 13.97 -13.92 32.21
CA LYS A 51 13.63 -15.16 32.93
C LYS A 51 14.18 -16.41 32.25
N THR A 52 14.13 -16.46 30.91
CA THR A 52 14.57 -17.62 30.14
C THR A 52 15.96 -17.43 29.53
N ARG A 53 16.58 -16.26 29.73
CA ARG A 53 17.82 -15.81 29.07
C ARG A 53 17.80 -15.99 27.54
N LEU A 54 16.62 -15.92 26.92
CA LEU A 54 16.47 -16.13 25.48
C LEU A 54 17.21 -15.03 24.70
N ARG A 55 18.12 -15.45 23.81
CA ARG A 55 18.94 -14.54 23.00
C ARG A 55 18.36 -14.31 21.61
N GLU A 56 18.58 -13.10 21.11
CA GLU A 56 18.50 -12.73 19.70
C GLU A 56 19.89 -12.25 19.25
N TYR A 57 20.34 -12.72 18.10
CA TYR A 57 21.72 -12.53 17.66
C TYR A 57 21.84 -11.47 16.59
N THR A 58 22.85 -10.61 16.66
CA THR A 58 23.24 -9.79 15.51
C THR A 58 23.86 -10.68 14.44
N PRO A 59 24.05 -10.22 13.19
CA PRO A 59 24.73 -11.00 12.17
C PRO A 59 26.16 -11.37 12.62
N SER A 60 26.83 -10.47 13.35
CA SER A 60 28.16 -10.71 13.94
C SER A 60 28.13 -11.87 14.92
N GLY A 61 27.22 -11.85 15.90
CA GLY A 61 27.12 -12.93 16.88
C GLY A 61 26.76 -14.28 16.27
N ALA A 62 25.86 -14.30 15.29
CA ALA A 62 25.56 -15.51 14.53
C ALA A 62 26.77 -16.03 13.74
N TYR A 63 27.60 -15.14 13.17
CA TYR A 63 28.86 -15.52 12.53
C TYR A 63 29.83 -16.16 13.51
N THR A 64 29.98 -15.59 14.70
CA THR A 64 30.84 -16.12 15.76
C THR A 64 30.43 -17.54 16.15
N ILE A 65 29.12 -17.77 16.36
CA ILE A 65 28.57 -19.10 16.67
C ILE A 65 28.81 -20.09 15.52
N ALA A 66 28.54 -19.69 14.27
CA ALA A 66 28.76 -20.56 13.11
C ALA A 66 30.23 -20.96 12.95
N LYS A 67 31.15 -20.00 13.14
CA LYS A 67 32.59 -20.23 13.04
C LYS A 67 33.13 -21.13 14.16
N TYR A 68 32.60 -20.99 15.38
CA TYR A 68 32.88 -21.90 16.48
C TYR A 68 32.48 -23.35 16.14
N LEU A 69 31.25 -23.55 15.67
CA LEU A 69 30.75 -24.88 15.28
C LEU A 69 31.53 -25.48 14.09
N GLU A 70 31.93 -24.67 13.11
CA GLU A 70 32.79 -25.11 12.01
C GLU A 70 34.14 -25.60 12.50
N THR A 71 34.77 -24.84 13.41
CA THR A 71 36.10 -25.14 13.92
C THR A 71 36.10 -26.36 14.84
N THR A 72 35.07 -26.50 15.67
CA THR A 72 35.01 -27.54 16.72
C THR A 72 34.32 -28.82 16.26
N GLN A 73 33.36 -28.73 15.33
CA GLN A 73 32.55 -29.87 14.91
C GLN A 73 32.66 -30.20 13.41
N LYS A 74 33.49 -29.48 12.64
CA LYS A 74 33.70 -29.70 11.20
C LYS A 74 32.41 -29.69 10.35
N LYS A 75 31.36 -28.99 10.81
CA LYS A 75 30.10 -28.81 10.08
C LYS A 75 30.26 -27.71 9.03
N SER A 76 29.89 -27.91 7.76
CA SER A 76 29.91 -26.82 6.76
C SER A 76 28.58 -26.05 6.77
N ILE A 77 28.50 -24.98 7.55
CA ILE A 77 27.24 -24.24 7.83
C ILE A 77 27.35 -22.72 7.59
N PHE A 78 28.56 -22.19 7.37
CA PHE A 78 28.81 -20.77 7.13
C PHE A 78 28.15 -20.26 5.85
N SER A 79 28.16 -21.06 4.77
CA SER A 79 27.51 -20.70 3.51
C SER A 79 26.00 -20.50 3.69
N ALA A 80 25.34 -21.42 4.40
CA ALA A 80 23.91 -21.35 4.70
C ALA A 80 23.54 -20.11 5.52
N LEU A 81 24.34 -19.77 6.54
CA LEU A 81 24.12 -18.55 7.33
C LEU A 81 24.31 -17.27 6.49
N LYS A 82 25.38 -17.21 5.69
CA LYS A 82 25.64 -16.06 4.82
C LYS A 82 24.50 -15.86 3.80
N GLU A 83 24.04 -16.94 3.17
CA GLU A 83 22.90 -16.91 2.25
C GLU A 83 21.62 -16.44 2.94
N TRP A 84 21.34 -16.96 4.14
CA TRP A 84 20.17 -16.54 4.91
C TRP A 84 20.22 -15.05 5.25
N ILE A 85 21.36 -14.54 5.73
CA ILE A 85 21.51 -13.10 6.06
C ILE A 85 21.28 -12.24 4.82
N LEU A 86 21.85 -12.63 3.67
CA LEU A 86 21.68 -11.92 2.41
C LEU A 86 20.21 -11.93 1.97
N HIS A 87 19.53 -13.06 2.07
CA HIS A 87 18.13 -13.20 1.72
C HIS A 87 17.21 -12.41 2.66
N THR A 88 17.49 -12.40 3.96
CA THR A 88 16.75 -11.59 4.95
C THR A 88 16.93 -10.10 4.70
N LYS A 89 18.16 -9.65 4.41
CA LYS A 89 18.43 -8.26 4.00
C LYS A 89 17.63 -7.88 2.74
N ARG A 90 17.62 -8.75 1.73
CA ARG A 90 16.82 -8.60 0.51
C ARG A 90 15.33 -8.51 0.82
N LYS A 91 14.77 -9.42 1.63
CA LYS A 91 13.35 -9.40 2.02
C LYS A 91 12.94 -8.10 2.70
N ILE A 92 13.75 -7.63 3.65
CA ILE A 92 13.51 -6.36 4.36
C ILE A 92 13.51 -5.19 3.37
N ARG A 93 14.51 -5.13 2.48
CA ARG A 93 14.60 -4.07 1.48
C ARG A 93 13.42 -4.11 0.50
N GLN A 94 13.06 -5.29 -0.01
CA GLN A 94 11.88 -5.45 -0.87
C GLN A 94 10.59 -5.01 -0.14
N ALA A 95 10.45 -5.25 1.17
CA ALA A 95 9.30 -4.75 1.94
C ALA A 95 9.27 -3.21 2.01
N PHE A 96 10.43 -2.56 2.22
CA PHE A 96 10.53 -1.11 2.15
C PHE A 96 10.23 -0.55 0.75
N ILE A 97 10.68 -1.25 -0.31
CA ILE A 97 10.35 -0.89 -1.70
C ILE A 97 8.85 -1.02 -1.95
N LYS A 98 8.22 -2.12 -1.53
CA LYS A 98 6.76 -2.31 -1.63
C LYS A 98 5.99 -1.18 -0.97
N LYS A 99 6.40 -0.79 0.25
CA LYS A 99 5.84 0.37 0.94
C LYS A 99 6.06 1.66 0.14
N LYS A 100 7.25 1.90 -0.39
CA LYS A 100 7.55 3.08 -1.22
C LYS A 100 6.69 3.13 -2.48
N VAL A 101 6.46 2.00 -3.15
CA VAL A 101 5.53 1.93 -4.29
C VAL A 101 4.10 2.23 -3.83
N LEU A 102 3.63 1.64 -2.72
CA LEU A 102 2.30 1.93 -2.18
C LEU A 102 2.10 3.43 -1.86
N ASP A 103 3.09 4.03 -1.21
CA ASP A 103 3.04 5.43 -0.78
C ASP A 103 3.19 6.42 -1.96
N ASN A 104 3.79 6.01 -3.08
CA ASN A 104 4.17 6.90 -4.20
C ASN A 104 3.70 6.35 -5.55
N CYS A 105 2.44 5.93 -5.63
CA CYS A 105 1.81 5.47 -6.87
C CYS A 105 0.44 6.14 -7.08
N SER A 106 0.27 7.35 -6.52
CA SER A 106 -0.99 8.12 -6.60
C SER A 106 -1.33 8.53 -8.04
N SER A 107 -0.35 8.59 -8.92
CA SER A 107 -0.51 8.89 -10.34
C SER A 107 -0.82 7.68 -11.22
N LEU A 108 -1.00 6.48 -10.64
CA LEU A 108 -1.27 5.27 -11.40
C LEU A 108 -2.43 5.44 -12.39
N ILE A 109 -2.19 5.04 -13.63
CA ILE A 109 -3.18 5.06 -14.71
C ILE A 109 -2.94 3.90 -15.68
N ARG A 110 -4.01 3.33 -16.22
CA ARG A 110 -3.97 2.34 -17.28
C ARG A 110 -4.20 2.99 -18.64
N ARG A 111 -3.30 2.76 -19.60
CA ARG A 111 -3.41 3.19 -21.00
C ARG A 111 -2.84 2.08 -21.89
N ASN A 112 -3.48 1.80 -23.03
CA ASN A 112 -3.01 0.79 -23.99
C ASN A 112 -2.61 -0.56 -23.34
N ASP A 113 -3.44 -1.05 -22.42
CA ASP A 113 -3.20 -2.28 -21.65
C ASP A 113 -1.95 -2.30 -20.74
N GLN A 114 -1.34 -1.14 -20.51
CA GLN A 114 -0.20 -0.98 -19.62
C GLN A 114 -0.52 -0.03 -18.47
N PHE A 115 0.19 -0.21 -17.36
CA PHE A 115 0.14 0.70 -16.22
C PHE A 115 1.30 1.69 -16.28
N PHE A 116 0.96 2.95 -16.07
CA PHE A 116 1.87 4.08 -16.09
C PHE A 116 1.87 4.81 -14.76
N ILE A 117 3.04 5.32 -14.38
CA ILE A 117 3.28 6.08 -13.15
C ILE A 117 4.04 7.35 -13.52
N SER A 118 3.62 8.49 -12.99
CA SER A 118 4.24 9.78 -13.26
C SER A 118 5.71 9.81 -12.84
N ARG A 119 6.48 10.69 -13.48
CA ARG A 119 7.88 10.91 -13.14
C ARG A 119 8.08 11.26 -11.65
N SER A 120 7.22 12.07 -11.04
CA SER A 120 7.35 12.45 -9.62
C SER A 120 7.25 11.26 -8.68
N ASP A 121 6.28 10.39 -8.93
CA ASP A 121 6.11 9.14 -8.18
C ASP A 121 7.31 8.21 -8.39
N VAL A 122 7.79 8.04 -9.63
CA VAL A 122 8.97 7.23 -9.94
C VAL A 122 10.24 7.75 -9.23
N VAL A 123 10.45 9.07 -9.17
CA VAL A 123 11.53 9.70 -8.39
C VAL A 123 11.47 9.28 -6.93
N ALA A 124 10.28 9.31 -6.33
CA ALA A 124 10.07 8.99 -4.93
C ALA A 124 10.21 7.48 -4.63
N ILE A 125 9.76 6.61 -5.54
CA ILE A 125 9.95 5.15 -5.47
C ILE A 125 11.44 4.79 -5.48
N PHE A 126 12.20 5.36 -6.41
CA PHE A 126 13.65 5.16 -6.43
C PHE A 126 14.36 5.86 -5.27
N GLY A 127 13.73 6.85 -4.62
CA GLY A 127 14.38 7.67 -3.60
C GLY A 127 15.57 8.42 -4.17
N THR A 128 15.40 9.00 -5.37
CA THR A 128 16.42 9.76 -6.08
C THR A 128 16.00 11.23 -6.26
N ARG A 129 16.79 12.03 -6.98
CA ARG A 129 16.43 13.39 -7.36
C ARG A 129 15.86 13.43 -8.78
N ALA A 130 14.96 14.38 -9.04
CA ALA A 130 14.32 14.52 -10.35
C ALA A 130 15.32 14.77 -11.48
N ASP A 131 16.37 15.57 -11.24
CA ASP A 131 17.42 15.84 -12.22
C ASP A 131 18.27 14.60 -12.52
N TYR A 132 18.55 13.79 -11.50
CA TYR A 132 19.31 12.55 -11.66
C TYR A 132 18.49 11.49 -12.42
N LEU A 133 17.19 11.34 -12.11
CA LEU A 133 16.31 10.46 -12.88
C LEU A 133 16.27 10.87 -14.36
N ARG A 134 16.22 12.18 -14.66
CA ARG A 134 16.28 12.67 -16.05
C ARG A 134 17.57 12.28 -16.76
N LYS A 135 18.72 12.42 -16.09
CA LYS A 135 20.02 11.97 -16.66
C LYS A 135 20.02 10.46 -16.94
N MET A 136 19.41 9.67 -16.06
CA MET A 136 19.32 8.21 -16.24
C MET A 136 18.34 7.83 -17.34
N ASP A 137 17.24 8.55 -17.48
CA ASP A 137 16.30 8.43 -18.59
C ASP A 137 16.99 8.75 -19.94
N GLU A 138 17.73 9.86 -20.03
CA GLU A 138 18.51 10.22 -21.21
C GLU A 138 19.56 9.15 -21.55
N LYS A 139 20.23 8.60 -20.52
CA LYS A 139 21.18 7.50 -20.68
C LYS A 139 20.49 6.21 -21.16
N ALA A 140 19.33 5.86 -20.58
CA ALA A 140 18.58 4.67 -20.93
C ALA A 140 18.06 4.74 -22.38
N ARG A 141 17.67 5.91 -22.87
CA ARG A 141 17.27 6.13 -24.28
C ARG A 141 18.40 5.89 -25.28
N ARG A 142 19.67 6.04 -24.85
CA ARG A 142 20.86 5.90 -25.71
C ARG A 142 21.51 4.52 -25.67
N LEU A 143 20.94 3.56 -24.91
CA LEU A 143 21.45 2.19 -24.86
C LEU A 143 21.24 1.48 -26.19
N GLN A 144 22.25 0.77 -26.68
CA GLN A 144 22.18 0.09 -27.98
C GLN A 144 21.34 -1.19 -27.95
N SER A 145 21.39 -1.97 -26.87
CA SER A 145 20.77 -3.29 -26.81
C SER A 145 19.28 -3.26 -26.45
N ASP A 146 18.86 -2.26 -25.67
CA ASP A 146 17.51 -2.16 -25.12
C ASP A 146 17.22 -0.73 -24.64
N PRO A 147 17.04 0.22 -25.58
CA PRO A 147 16.77 1.61 -25.25
C PRO A 147 15.40 1.79 -24.61
N LEU A 148 15.23 2.87 -23.86
CA LEU A 148 13.93 3.32 -23.38
C LEU A 148 13.12 3.92 -24.56
N THR A 149 11.97 3.33 -24.89
CA THR A 149 11.20 3.65 -26.12
C THR A 149 9.88 4.36 -25.82
N GLN A 150 9.58 5.46 -26.55
CA GLN A 150 8.31 6.18 -26.40
C GLN A 150 7.11 5.32 -26.82
N GLY A 151 5.99 5.43 -26.11
CA GLY A 151 4.78 4.64 -26.38
C GLY A 151 4.84 3.18 -25.91
N ILE A 152 5.99 2.75 -25.39
CA ILE A 152 6.17 1.42 -24.78
C ILE A 152 6.63 1.58 -23.32
N ASP A 153 7.70 2.34 -23.11
CA ASP A 153 8.37 2.48 -21.82
C ASP A 153 8.02 3.80 -21.12
N TYR A 154 7.70 4.84 -21.89
CA TYR A 154 7.27 6.13 -21.36
C TYR A 154 6.34 6.84 -22.34
N GLU A 155 5.54 7.75 -21.81
CA GLU A 155 4.64 8.58 -22.58
C GLU A 155 4.41 9.92 -21.88
N ASP A 156 4.13 10.97 -22.65
CA ASP A 156 3.81 12.30 -22.11
C ASP A 156 2.29 12.49 -22.09
N PHE A 157 1.71 12.49 -20.88
CA PHE A 157 0.29 12.71 -20.65
C PHE A 157 0.08 14.15 -20.19
N LEU A 158 -0.10 15.06 -21.15
CA LEU A 158 -0.32 16.49 -20.88
C LEU A 158 -1.51 16.73 -19.94
N ASP A 159 -2.57 15.93 -20.07
CA ASP A 159 -3.76 15.98 -19.21
C ASP A 159 -3.52 15.41 -17.79
N GLN A 160 -2.41 14.72 -17.57
CA GLN A 160 -2.06 14.07 -16.29
C GLN A 160 -0.77 14.63 -15.67
N GLY A 161 -0.29 15.79 -16.11
CA GLY A 161 0.88 16.44 -15.52
C GLY A 161 2.24 16.00 -16.10
N GLY A 162 2.24 15.43 -17.31
CA GLY A 162 3.43 15.28 -18.13
C GLY A 162 3.94 13.85 -18.26
N LEU A 163 5.26 13.67 -18.17
CA LEU A 163 5.94 12.40 -18.40
C LEU A 163 5.56 11.30 -17.40
N HIS A 164 5.16 10.15 -17.93
CA HIS A 164 4.89 8.92 -17.20
C HIS A 164 5.74 7.77 -17.75
N TYR A 165 6.01 6.80 -16.88
CA TYR A 165 6.74 5.59 -17.21
C TYR A 165 5.84 4.38 -17.06
N SER A 166 5.87 3.50 -18.06
CA SER A 166 5.25 2.18 -17.93
C SER A 166 6.04 1.32 -16.95
N ILE A 167 5.48 0.18 -16.55
CA ILE A 167 6.19 -0.80 -15.71
C ILE A 167 7.49 -1.29 -16.38
N SER A 168 7.51 -1.47 -17.71
CA SER A 168 8.73 -1.83 -18.43
C SER A 168 9.74 -0.69 -18.45
N GLY A 169 9.28 0.55 -18.57
CA GLY A 169 10.15 1.73 -18.46
C GLY A 169 10.80 1.86 -17.08
N ILE A 170 10.05 1.61 -16.01
CA ILE A 170 10.60 1.59 -14.64
C ILE A 170 11.66 0.49 -14.50
N TYR A 171 11.43 -0.69 -15.08
CA TYR A 171 12.43 -1.77 -15.11
C TYR A 171 13.73 -1.36 -15.82
N LYS A 172 13.63 -0.71 -16.99
CA LYS A 172 14.81 -0.22 -17.72
C LYS A 172 15.55 0.87 -16.94
N LEU A 173 14.82 1.81 -16.33
CA LEU A 173 15.40 2.83 -15.46
C LEU A 173 16.07 2.22 -14.23
N ALA A 174 15.47 1.19 -13.61
CA ALA A 174 16.03 0.47 -12.48
C ALA A 174 17.40 -0.13 -12.82
N ARG A 175 17.52 -0.80 -13.98
CA ARG A 175 18.80 -1.31 -14.49
C ARG A 175 19.81 -0.18 -14.69
N THR A 176 19.46 0.85 -15.44
CA THR A 176 20.38 1.98 -15.74
C THR A 176 20.84 2.70 -14.47
N LEU A 177 19.94 2.90 -13.50
CA LEU A 177 20.28 3.45 -12.18
C LEU A 177 21.25 2.54 -11.44
N SER A 178 20.95 1.25 -11.34
CA SER A 178 21.78 0.29 -10.60
C SER A 178 23.20 0.19 -11.15
N GLU A 179 23.38 0.26 -12.47
CA GLU A 179 24.69 0.22 -13.13
C GLU A 179 25.47 1.53 -13.01
N SER A 180 24.78 2.65 -12.79
CA SER A 180 25.39 4.00 -12.77
C SER A 180 25.75 4.49 -11.37
N LEU A 181 25.22 3.85 -10.33
CA LEU A 181 25.46 4.23 -8.94
C LEU A 181 26.73 3.54 -8.42
N THR A 182 27.45 4.19 -7.50
CA THR A 182 28.66 3.63 -6.87
C THR A 182 28.39 2.96 -5.52
N GLN A 183 27.35 3.42 -4.80
CA GLN A 183 27.00 2.90 -3.49
C GLN A 183 26.21 1.58 -3.61
N LYS A 184 26.77 0.47 -3.12
CA LYS A 184 26.19 -0.88 -3.25
C LYS A 184 24.75 -0.99 -2.74
N ASN A 185 24.44 -0.38 -1.59
CA ASN A 185 23.07 -0.38 -1.05
C ASN A 185 22.06 0.32 -1.99
N ARG A 186 22.49 1.36 -2.72
CA ARG A 186 21.69 2.09 -3.71
C ARG A 186 21.56 1.31 -5.02
N GLN A 187 22.63 0.63 -5.45
CA GLN A 187 22.57 -0.28 -6.59
C GLN A 187 21.53 -1.39 -6.35
N GLU A 188 21.64 -2.07 -5.21
CA GLU A 188 20.72 -3.14 -4.81
C GLU A 188 19.27 -2.63 -4.66
N TRP A 189 19.08 -1.44 -4.08
CA TRP A 189 17.75 -0.79 -4.02
C TRP A 189 17.16 -0.57 -5.41
N CYS A 190 17.90 0.07 -6.31
CA CYS A 190 17.41 0.37 -7.65
C CYS A 190 17.13 -0.90 -8.45
N GLN A 191 17.99 -1.92 -8.36
CA GLN A 191 17.77 -3.21 -9.00
C GLN A 191 16.48 -3.88 -8.50
N GLU A 192 16.27 -3.94 -7.18
CA GLU A 192 15.09 -4.56 -6.59
C GLU A 192 13.79 -3.79 -6.87
N VAL A 193 13.84 -2.47 -7.11
CA VAL A 193 12.67 -1.71 -7.60
C VAL A 193 12.15 -2.31 -8.91
N GLY A 194 13.04 -2.68 -9.83
CA GLY A 194 12.67 -3.31 -11.10
C GLY A 194 11.97 -4.66 -10.93
N GLU A 195 12.31 -5.41 -9.88
CA GLU A 195 11.69 -6.70 -9.56
C GLU A 195 10.34 -6.55 -8.84
N VAL A 196 10.23 -5.56 -7.95
CA VAL A 196 9.11 -5.40 -7.02
C VAL A 196 7.96 -4.57 -7.60
N VAL A 197 8.25 -3.61 -8.48
CA VAL A 197 7.24 -2.64 -8.94
C VAL A 197 6.04 -3.32 -9.59
N LYS A 198 6.26 -4.31 -10.46
CA LYS A 198 5.18 -5.03 -11.15
C LYS A 198 4.24 -5.75 -10.18
N PRO A 199 4.70 -6.72 -9.37
CA PRO A 199 3.80 -7.45 -8.47
C PRO A 199 3.10 -6.52 -7.48
N GLN A 200 3.79 -5.48 -7.00
CA GLN A 200 3.18 -4.51 -6.08
C GLN A 200 2.09 -3.67 -6.76
N VAL A 201 2.29 -3.22 -8.00
CA VAL A 201 1.26 -2.51 -8.78
C VAL A 201 0.08 -3.43 -9.06
N ASP A 202 0.31 -4.69 -9.43
CA ASP A 202 -0.76 -5.66 -9.65
C ASP A 202 -1.62 -5.85 -8.39
N ASP A 203 -1.01 -5.92 -7.21
CA ASP A 203 -1.72 -6.04 -5.94
C ASP A 203 -2.47 -4.76 -5.54
N ILE A 204 -1.91 -3.58 -5.82
CA ILE A 204 -2.59 -2.29 -5.66
C ILE A 204 -3.85 -2.24 -6.54
N VAL A 205 -3.73 -2.61 -7.82
CA VAL A 205 -4.85 -2.62 -8.77
C VAL A 205 -5.94 -3.59 -8.30
N LYS A 206 -5.58 -4.80 -7.86
CA LYS A 206 -6.55 -5.76 -7.30
C LYS A 206 -7.32 -5.16 -6.13
N GLN A 207 -6.65 -4.45 -5.22
CA GLN A 207 -7.31 -3.81 -4.07
C GLN A 207 -8.25 -2.68 -4.50
N ILE A 208 -7.85 -1.82 -5.45
CA ILE A 208 -8.72 -0.77 -5.99
C ILE A 208 -9.99 -1.38 -6.61
N VAL A 209 -9.84 -2.43 -7.43
CA VAL A 209 -10.96 -3.12 -8.07
C VAL A 209 -11.86 -3.81 -7.03
N GLN A 210 -11.27 -4.45 -6.02
CA GLN A 210 -12.03 -5.11 -4.97
C GLN A 210 -12.84 -4.10 -4.14
N ARG A 211 -12.27 -2.93 -3.86
CA ARG A 211 -12.98 -1.84 -3.18
C ARG A 211 -14.20 -1.39 -3.98
N GLU A 212 -14.08 -1.14 -5.28
CA GLU A 212 -15.23 -0.74 -6.11
C GLU A 212 -16.32 -1.82 -6.11
N LYS A 213 -15.94 -3.11 -6.18
CA LYS A 213 -16.89 -4.22 -6.03
C LYS A 213 -17.59 -4.21 -4.67
N ASN A 214 -16.88 -3.91 -3.59
CA ASN A 214 -17.46 -3.82 -2.25
C ASN A 214 -18.45 -2.65 -2.17
N ILE A 215 -18.10 -1.48 -2.71
CA ILE A 215 -18.98 -0.31 -2.76
C ILE A 215 -20.28 -0.67 -3.49
N GLN A 216 -20.21 -1.27 -4.68
CA GLN A 216 -21.40 -1.68 -5.44
C GLN A 216 -22.26 -2.68 -4.67
N LYS A 217 -21.64 -3.69 -4.03
CA LYS A 217 -22.35 -4.66 -3.18
C LYS A 217 -23.06 -4.00 -2.00
N VAL A 218 -22.48 -2.98 -1.38
CA VAL A 218 -23.12 -2.26 -0.27
C VAL A 218 -24.28 -1.41 -0.80
N MET A 219 -24.09 -0.70 -1.92
CA MET A 219 -25.17 0.07 -2.56
C MET A 219 -26.37 -0.81 -2.93
N GLU A 220 -26.14 -2.03 -3.42
CA GLU A 220 -27.20 -3.01 -3.66
C GLU A 220 -27.88 -3.48 -2.37
N ARG A 221 -27.10 -3.76 -1.32
CA ARG A 221 -27.63 -4.15 -0.01
C ARG A 221 -28.52 -3.07 0.61
N VAL A 222 -28.11 -1.80 0.54
CA VAL A 222 -28.88 -0.65 1.03
C VAL A 222 -30.22 -0.54 0.31
N LYS A 223 -30.23 -0.62 -1.03
CA LYS A 223 -31.48 -0.62 -1.80
C LYS A 223 -32.40 -1.78 -1.41
N LYS A 224 -31.84 -2.96 -1.11
CA LYS A 224 -32.59 -4.14 -0.67
C LYS A 224 -33.13 -3.98 0.76
N ARG A 225 -32.32 -3.46 1.70
CA ARG A 225 -32.71 -3.11 3.07
C ARG A 225 -33.94 -2.21 3.05
N ASP A 226 -33.89 -1.21 2.18
CA ASP A 226 -34.92 -0.18 2.02
C ASP A 226 -36.07 -0.61 1.08
N LYS A 227 -36.10 -1.89 0.66
CA LYS A 227 -37.13 -2.50 -0.19
C LYS A 227 -37.42 -1.70 -1.47
N GLU A 228 -36.38 -1.17 -2.10
CA GLU A 228 -36.46 -0.26 -3.28
C GLU A 228 -37.39 0.95 -3.07
N THR A 229 -37.41 1.50 -1.85
CA THR A 229 -38.22 2.66 -1.47
C THR A 229 -37.32 3.87 -1.24
N CYS A 230 -37.68 5.01 -1.82
CA CYS A 230 -37.04 6.29 -1.51
C CYS A 230 -37.28 6.62 -0.04
N GLN A 231 -36.23 6.77 0.75
CA GLN A 231 -36.35 7.02 2.19
C GLN A 231 -36.76 8.46 2.50
N ILE A 232 -36.60 9.39 1.55
CA ILE A 232 -37.04 10.79 1.72
C ILE A 232 -38.54 10.91 1.39
N THR A 233 -38.96 10.49 0.19
CA THR A 233 -40.34 10.70 -0.28
C THR A 233 -41.28 9.53 0.00
N THR A 234 -40.77 8.42 0.55
CA THR A 234 -41.48 7.13 0.77
C THR A 234 -42.00 6.46 -0.50
N GLN A 235 -41.72 7.01 -1.68
CA GLN A 235 -42.15 6.42 -2.94
C GLN A 235 -41.41 5.11 -3.23
N LYS A 236 -42.17 4.09 -3.62
CA LYS A 236 -41.67 2.74 -3.86
C LYS A 236 -41.70 2.38 -5.33
N LYS A 237 -40.58 1.83 -5.82
CA LYS A 237 -40.52 1.22 -7.14
C LYS A 237 -41.44 -0.02 -7.20
N ASN A 238 -42.31 -0.07 -8.21
CA ASN A 238 -43.21 -1.22 -8.42
C ASN A 238 -43.51 -1.40 -9.92
N ALA A 239 -44.36 -2.38 -10.27
CA ALA A 239 -44.65 -2.70 -11.67
C ALA A 239 -45.29 -1.53 -12.45
N ILE A 240 -45.99 -0.63 -11.76
CA ILE A 240 -46.66 0.53 -12.33
C ILE A 240 -45.74 1.76 -12.26
N ASN A 241 -45.16 2.01 -11.08
CA ASN A 241 -44.23 3.10 -10.84
C ASN A 241 -42.78 2.62 -11.07
N LYS A 242 -42.27 2.84 -12.29
CA LYS A 242 -40.90 2.53 -12.72
C LYS A 242 -39.85 3.51 -12.14
N LEU A 243 -40.02 3.88 -10.88
CA LEU A 243 -39.16 4.80 -10.15
C LEU A 243 -37.71 4.31 -10.20
N LYS A 244 -36.80 5.16 -10.68
CA LYS A 244 -35.36 4.88 -10.63
C LYS A 244 -34.87 5.19 -9.23
N ILE A 245 -34.23 4.21 -8.60
CA ILE A 245 -33.74 4.30 -7.23
C ILE A 245 -32.20 4.27 -7.26
N ALA A 246 -31.58 5.15 -6.47
CA ALA A 246 -30.15 5.24 -6.26
C ALA A 246 -29.82 5.05 -4.77
N ALA A 247 -28.61 4.54 -4.49
CA ALA A 247 -28.02 4.63 -3.16
C ALA A 247 -27.13 5.87 -3.13
N HIS A 248 -27.44 6.82 -2.26
CA HIS A 248 -26.74 8.09 -2.14
C HIS A 248 -25.78 8.04 -0.95
N HIS A 249 -24.54 8.47 -1.16
CA HIS A 249 -23.53 8.60 -0.11
C HIS A 249 -23.76 9.88 0.70
N LEU A 250 -23.98 9.76 2.02
CA LEU A 250 -24.16 10.90 2.93
C LEU A 250 -22.89 11.76 2.97
N TYR A 251 -21.75 11.13 3.23
CA TYR A 251 -20.43 11.70 2.98
C TYR A 251 -19.89 11.22 1.64
N SER A 252 -19.56 12.17 0.76
CA SER A 252 -19.18 11.86 -0.62
C SER A 252 -18.03 10.84 -0.72
N ARG A 253 -18.17 9.82 -1.58
CA ARG A 253 -17.14 8.79 -1.78
C ARG A 253 -15.79 9.31 -2.27
N ASN A 254 -15.76 10.53 -2.83
CA ASN A 254 -14.56 11.14 -3.39
C ASN A 254 -13.68 11.75 -2.30
N GLU A 255 -14.30 12.43 -1.34
CA GLU A 255 -13.60 13.12 -0.25
C GLU A 255 -13.51 12.25 1.01
N TYR A 256 -14.44 11.32 1.19
CA TYR A 256 -14.48 10.36 2.29
C TYR A 256 -14.42 8.91 1.78
N PRO A 257 -13.37 8.51 1.03
CA PRO A 257 -13.31 7.21 0.40
C PRO A 257 -13.26 6.03 1.38
N HIS A 258 -12.89 6.27 2.64
CA HIS A 258 -12.92 5.30 3.73
C HIS A 258 -14.33 4.97 4.23
N LEU A 259 -15.33 5.79 3.89
CA LEU A 259 -16.75 5.56 4.22
C LEU A 259 -17.55 5.04 3.02
N ALA A 260 -16.92 4.84 1.86
CA ALA A 260 -17.63 4.59 0.60
C ALA A 260 -18.36 3.23 0.58
N ASP A 261 -17.90 2.25 1.34
CA ASP A 261 -18.50 0.92 1.52
C ASP A 261 -19.10 0.72 2.92
N VAL A 262 -19.31 1.80 3.67
CA VAL A 262 -20.00 1.78 4.97
C VAL A 262 -21.50 1.94 4.74
N GLU A 263 -22.28 0.94 5.17
CA GLU A 263 -23.73 0.90 4.92
C GLU A 263 -24.48 2.09 5.55
N ASN A 264 -24.05 2.53 6.73
CA ASN A 264 -24.61 3.68 7.44
C ASN A 264 -24.32 5.02 6.74
N ASN A 265 -23.33 5.06 5.84
CA ASN A 265 -23.04 6.22 5.01
C ASN A 265 -23.90 6.27 3.74
N LEU A 266 -24.93 5.43 3.64
CA LEU A 266 -25.75 5.29 2.43
C LEU A 266 -27.25 5.33 2.76
N ILE A 267 -27.98 6.08 1.93
CA ILE A 267 -29.44 6.19 1.97
C ILE A 267 -30.04 5.91 0.59
N THR A 268 -31.14 5.17 0.55
CA THR A 268 -31.86 4.94 -0.71
C THR A 268 -32.75 6.12 -1.06
N VAL A 269 -32.58 6.69 -2.25
CA VAL A 269 -33.36 7.85 -2.75
C VAL A 269 -33.84 7.60 -4.18
N SER A 270 -34.88 8.30 -4.63
CA SER A 270 -35.22 8.32 -6.06
C SER A 270 -34.19 9.14 -6.84
N SER A 271 -34.02 8.84 -8.12
CA SER A 271 -33.14 9.62 -9.00
C SER A 271 -33.55 11.10 -9.06
N GLU A 272 -34.85 11.39 -9.00
CA GLU A 272 -35.36 12.77 -8.97
C GLU A 272 -34.85 13.52 -7.72
N VAL A 273 -35.00 12.94 -6.54
CA VAL A 273 -34.50 13.53 -5.28
C VAL A 273 -32.98 13.65 -5.29
N HIS A 274 -32.29 12.63 -5.82
CA HIS A 274 -30.84 12.64 -5.95
C HIS A 274 -30.34 13.76 -6.87
N ASP A 275 -30.98 13.93 -8.02
CA ASP A 275 -30.63 14.95 -9.00
C ASP A 275 -31.00 16.33 -8.49
N GLN A 276 -32.13 16.49 -7.82
CA GLN A 276 -32.50 17.73 -7.16
C GLN A 276 -31.45 18.14 -6.10
N PHE A 277 -31.05 17.20 -5.24
CA PHE A 277 -30.03 17.45 -4.23
C PHE A 277 -28.71 17.93 -4.87
N HIS A 278 -28.20 17.21 -5.87
CA HIS A 278 -26.91 17.56 -6.46
C HIS A 278 -26.96 18.76 -7.40
N GLN A 279 -27.98 18.90 -8.22
CA GLN A 279 -28.05 19.94 -9.25
C GLN A 279 -28.59 21.25 -8.71
N GLU A 280 -29.69 21.21 -7.96
CA GLU A 280 -30.39 22.42 -7.49
C GLU A 280 -29.84 22.91 -6.17
N PHE A 281 -29.60 22.02 -5.20
CA PHE A 281 -29.15 22.43 -3.86
C PHE A 281 -27.63 22.55 -3.74
N MET A 282 -26.88 21.51 -4.11
CA MET A 282 -25.41 21.55 -4.03
C MET A 282 -24.80 22.47 -5.10
N GLY A 283 -25.46 22.65 -6.25
CA GLY A 283 -24.94 23.41 -7.39
C GLY A 283 -23.91 22.63 -8.21
N GLY A 284 -24.15 21.33 -8.39
CA GLY A 284 -23.42 20.43 -9.28
C GLY A 284 -22.89 19.16 -8.60
N THR A 285 -22.80 18.07 -9.35
CA THR A 285 -22.36 16.72 -8.88
C THR A 285 -20.86 16.62 -8.55
N ASN A 286 -20.07 17.63 -8.88
CA ASN A 286 -18.64 17.66 -8.58
C ASN A 286 -18.32 18.20 -7.18
N LYS A 287 -19.31 18.79 -6.50
CA LYS A 287 -19.12 19.26 -5.14
C LYS A 287 -19.27 18.10 -4.16
N PRO A 288 -18.32 17.94 -3.23
CA PRO A 288 -18.49 16.94 -2.19
C PRO A 288 -19.66 17.34 -1.29
N CYS A 289 -20.47 16.35 -0.93
CA CYS A 289 -21.54 16.48 0.05
C CYS A 289 -21.14 15.82 1.37
N THR A 290 -21.78 16.32 2.43
CA THR A 290 -21.77 15.82 3.79
C THR A 290 -23.19 15.49 4.23
N ILE A 291 -23.31 14.81 5.37
CA ILE A 291 -24.63 14.52 5.94
C ILE A 291 -25.41 15.79 6.31
N ASP A 292 -24.71 16.85 6.71
CA ASP A 292 -25.32 18.14 7.06
C ASP A 292 -25.92 18.82 5.84
N ASP A 293 -25.29 18.68 4.67
CA ASP A 293 -25.85 19.18 3.41
C ASP A 293 -27.19 18.50 3.09
N LEU A 294 -27.29 17.19 3.29
CA LEU A 294 -28.53 16.45 3.04
C LEU A 294 -29.61 16.79 4.08
N ILE A 295 -29.24 16.99 5.35
CA ILE A 295 -30.17 17.45 6.40
C ILE A 295 -30.75 18.82 6.02
N ASN A 296 -29.90 19.78 5.64
CA ASN A 296 -30.33 21.12 5.22
C ASN A 296 -31.24 21.07 3.99
N PHE A 297 -30.91 20.22 3.01
CA PHE A 297 -31.75 19.99 1.85
C PHE A 297 -33.15 19.48 2.22
N ILE A 298 -33.24 18.48 3.10
CA ILE A 298 -34.55 17.93 3.54
C ILE A 298 -35.33 18.99 4.31
N HIS A 299 -34.70 19.77 5.17
CA HIS A 299 -35.39 20.89 5.85
C HIS A 299 -36.00 21.90 4.89
N GLN A 300 -35.32 22.19 3.77
CA GLN A 300 -35.77 23.20 2.82
C GLN A 300 -36.85 22.67 1.85
N TYR A 301 -36.72 21.44 1.36
CA TYR A 301 -37.55 20.91 0.27
C TYR A 301 -38.57 19.86 0.70
N TYR A 302 -38.38 19.26 1.88
CA TYR A 302 -39.19 18.15 2.40
C TYR A 302 -39.43 18.28 3.93
N PRO A 303 -39.84 19.47 4.42
CA PRO A 303 -39.90 19.78 5.86
C PRO A 303 -40.82 18.84 6.65
N GLU A 304 -41.80 18.22 6.00
CA GLU A 304 -42.72 17.25 6.59
C GLU A 304 -42.05 15.91 6.96
N ASN A 305 -40.88 15.60 6.38
CA ASN A 305 -40.20 14.30 6.54
C ASN A 305 -39.22 14.26 7.74
N SER A 306 -39.67 14.77 8.90
CA SER A 306 -38.89 14.90 10.14
C SER A 306 -38.23 13.61 10.64
N GLN A 307 -38.85 12.46 10.40
CA GLN A 307 -38.29 11.15 10.79
C GLN A 307 -36.99 10.83 10.06
N VAL A 308 -36.85 11.29 8.81
CA VAL A 308 -35.62 11.09 8.02
C VAL A 308 -34.48 11.92 8.60
N ILE A 309 -34.78 13.15 9.04
CA ILE A 309 -33.80 14.02 9.70
C ILE A 309 -33.30 13.37 11.00
N LEU A 310 -34.20 12.82 11.84
CA LEU A 310 -33.81 12.10 13.06
C LEU A 310 -32.89 10.91 12.76
N TRP A 311 -33.19 10.16 11.69
CA TRP A 311 -32.34 9.06 11.25
C TRP A 311 -30.96 9.53 10.77
N LEU A 312 -30.89 10.64 10.03
CA LEU A 312 -29.63 11.24 9.56
C LEU A 312 -28.77 11.72 10.73
N GLU A 313 -29.37 12.39 11.72
CA GLU A 313 -28.66 12.78 12.94
C GLU A 313 -28.10 11.57 13.70
N GLN A 314 -28.85 10.46 13.75
CA GLN A 314 -28.34 9.22 14.31
C GLN A 314 -27.15 8.67 13.50
N GLN A 315 -27.20 8.72 12.16
CA GLN A 315 -26.06 8.30 11.33
C GLN A 315 -24.84 9.20 11.53
N LYS A 316 -25.03 10.50 11.74
CA LYS A 316 -23.95 11.43 12.06
C LYS A 316 -23.21 11.00 13.33
N ILE A 317 -23.93 10.58 14.37
CA ILE A 317 -23.34 10.05 15.61
C ILE A 317 -22.55 8.76 15.34
N VAL A 318 -23.12 7.82 14.57
CA VAL A 318 -22.47 6.53 14.27
C VAL A 318 -21.22 6.69 13.42
N LEU A 319 -21.26 7.58 12.43
CA LEU A 319 -20.16 7.85 11.51
C LEU A 319 -19.10 8.77 12.12
N GLY A 320 -19.42 9.43 13.23
CA GLY A 320 -18.55 10.38 13.91
C GLY A 320 -18.32 11.66 13.11
N ASN A 321 -17.13 12.25 13.27
CA ASN A 321 -16.73 13.47 12.58
C ASN A 321 -15.56 13.19 11.60
N PRO A 322 -15.83 12.49 10.48
CA PRO A 322 -14.79 12.11 9.54
C PRO A 322 -14.16 13.36 8.92
N GLN A 323 -12.84 13.32 8.71
CA GLN A 323 -12.13 14.43 8.07
C GLN A 323 -11.99 14.17 6.56
N PRO A 324 -12.16 15.21 5.73
CA PRO A 324 -12.01 15.09 4.29
C PRO A 324 -10.57 14.74 3.89
N ILE A 325 -10.41 13.82 2.93
CA ILE A 325 -9.11 13.53 2.33
C ILE A 325 -8.90 14.49 1.17
N THR A 326 -7.95 15.41 1.32
CA THR A 326 -7.61 16.37 0.27
C THR A 326 -7.08 15.66 -0.98
N LYS A 327 -7.30 16.24 -2.17
CA LYS A 327 -6.81 15.69 -3.45
C LYS A 327 -5.29 15.43 -3.45
N ARG A 328 -4.51 16.24 -2.71
CA ARG A 328 -3.04 16.11 -2.58
C ARG A 328 -2.61 14.95 -1.68
N GLN A 329 -3.50 14.45 -0.82
CA GLN A 329 -3.25 13.36 0.13
C GLN A 329 -3.94 12.05 -0.28
N ARG A 330 -4.48 11.97 -1.50
CA ARG A 330 -5.25 10.80 -1.92
C ARG A 330 -4.33 9.59 -2.08
N HIS A 331 -4.41 8.68 -1.12
CA HIS A 331 -3.70 7.41 -1.14
C HIS A 331 -4.07 6.60 -2.40
N VAL A 332 -3.11 5.86 -2.98
CA VAL A 332 -3.30 5.12 -4.25
C VAL A 332 -4.51 4.16 -4.22
N LEU A 333 -4.78 3.55 -3.07
CA LEU A 333 -5.90 2.62 -2.89
C LEU A 333 -7.29 3.29 -3.01
N TYR A 334 -7.34 4.62 -2.98
CA TYR A 334 -8.56 5.41 -3.14
C TYR A 334 -8.70 6.02 -4.54
N LEU A 335 -7.84 5.64 -5.49
CA LEU A 335 -8.05 5.96 -6.89
C LEU A 335 -9.36 5.34 -7.39
N PRO A 336 -10.09 6.05 -8.27
CA PRO A 336 -11.28 5.49 -8.89
C PRO A 336 -10.88 4.30 -9.78
N ALA A 337 -11.72 3.26 -9.81
CA ALA A 337 -11.42 2.06 -10.58
C ALA A 337 -11.25 2.33 -12.09
N SER A 338 -11.92 3.36 -12.63
CA SER A 338 -11.74 3.82 -14.02
C SER A 338 -10.33 4.27 -14.38
N ARG A 339 -9.47 4.56 -13.39
CA ARG A 339 -8.04 4.83 -13.64
C ARG A 339 -7.25 3.59 -13.97
N VAL A 340 -7.70 2.41 -13.52
CA VAL A 340 -6.94 1.15 -13.57
C VAL A 340 -7.68 0.02 -14.31
N GLN A 341 -8.95 0.22 -14.59
CA GLN A 341 -9.80 -0.64 -15.41
C GLN A 341 -9.99 -0.02 -16.80
N LYS A 342 -10.37 -0.86 -17.78
CA LYS A 342 -10.75 -0.39 -19.12
C LYS A 342 -12.10 0.28 -19.09
#